data_AF-A0A355RJ31-F1
#
_entry.id   AF-A0A355RJ31-F1
#
_cell.length_a   1.000
_cell.length_b   1.000
_cell.length_c   1.000
_cell.angle_alpha   90.00
_cell.angle_beta   90.00
_cell.angle_gamma   90.00
#
_symmetry.space_group_name_H-M   'P 1'
#
loop_
_entity.id
_entity.type
_entity.pdbx_description
1 polymer ?
#
loop_
_entity_poly.entity_id
_entity_poly.type
_entity_poly.pdbx_seq_one_letter_code
_entity_poly.pdbx_strand_id
1 'polypeptide(L)'
;MELKKEYYPLFSKKTLSYIKESENNSLSLLKSDKAYCFMCQKEMDAREIKHYKSSNGKETSLCPHCGLPTIICSSSMLDCSASSLMQVKKDITDHCYVYASVLLDTVDAYVDKKIDQSEETEALFL
;
A
#
# COMPACT_ATOMS: atom_id res chain seq x y z
N MET A 1 1.48 8.68 0.78
CA MET A 1 1.24 8.87 -0.67
C MET A 1 0.17 9.94 -0.77
N GLU A 2 0.29 10.95 -1.63
CA GLU A 2 -0.84 11.85 -1.92
C GLU A 2 -1.02 11.83 -3.44
N LEU A 3 -2.09 11.19 -3.92
CA LEU A 3 -2.39 11.24 -5.35
C LEU A 3 -2.80 12.66 -5.75
N LYS A 4 -2.21 13.16 -6.83
CA LYS A 4 -2.69 14.42 -7.41
C LYS A 4 -4.13 14.24 -7.89
N LYS A 5 -4.97 15.24 -7.61
CA LYS A 5 -6.40 15.22 -7.96
C LYS A 5 -6.68 14.93 -9.44
N GLU A 6 -5.76 15.28 -10.32
CA GLU A 6 -5.84 15.01 -11.77
C GLU A 6 -5.88 13.52 -12.13
N TYR A 7 -5.40 12.63 -11.26
CA TYR A 7 -5.38 11.18 -11.50
C TYR A 7 -6.63 10.45 -10.96
N TYR A 8 -7.47 11.11 -10.17
CA TYR A 8 -8.67 10.51 -9.59
C TYR A 8 -9.68 9.98 -10.62
N PRO A 9 -9.86 10.59 -11.81
CA PRO A 9 -10.75 10.06 -12.83
C PRO A 9 -10.30 8.73 -13.46
N LEU A 10 -9.03 8.34 -13.27
CA LEU A 10 -8.47 7.12 -13.86
C LEU A 10 -8.85 5.85 -13.09
N PHE A 11 -9.15 5.98 -11.80
CA PHE A 11 -9.41 4.84 -10.93
C PHE A 11 -10.91 4.63 -10.69
N SER A 12 -11.29 3.38 -10.52
CA SER A 12 -12.63 3.06 -10.04
C SER A 12 -12.87 3.67 -8.65
N LYS A 13 -14.14 3.97 -8.33
CA LYS A 13 -14.54 4.43 -6.98
C LYS A 13 -14.05 3.48 -5.88
N LYS A 14 -14.03 2.18 -6.18
CA LYS A 14 -13.53 1.16 -5.26
C LYS A 14 -12.05 1.37 -4.99
N THR A 15 -11.21 1.42 -6.02
CA THR A 15 -9.76 1.64 -5.89
C THR A 15 -9.43 2.94 -5.16
N LEU A 16 -10.16 4.02 -5.42
CA LEU A 16 -9.99 5.28 -4.68
C LEU A 16 -10.25 5.14 -3.18
N SER A 17 -11.20 4.30 -2.76
CA SER A 17 -11.43 4.03 -1.34
C SER A 17 -10.27 3.30 -0.68
N TYR A 18 -9.63 2.35 -1.39
CA TYR A 18 -8.47 1.60 -0.88
C TYR A 18 -7.26 2.51 -0.75
N ILE A 19 -7.02 3.35 -1.76
CA ILE A 19 -5.96 4.35 -1.75
C ILE A 19 -6.15 5.28 -0.56
N LYS A 20 -7.35 5.84 -0.39
CA LYS A 20 -7.65 6.73 0.75
C LYS A 20 -7.48 6.05 2.10
N GLU A 21 -7.96 4.81 2.24
CA GLU A 21 -7.81 4.07 3.49
C GLU A 21 -6.35 3.72 3.78
N SER A 22 -5.52 3.54 2.75
CA SER A 22 -4.08 3.32 2.95
C SER A 22 -3.34 4.57 3.40
N GLU A 23 -3.88 5.76 3.12
CA GLU A 23 -3.30 7.02 3.57
C GLU A 23 -3.66 7.29 5.04
N ASN A 24 -2.67 7.70 5.84
CA ASN A 24 -2.89 8.09 7.25
C ASN A 24 -3.58 7.00 8.11
N ASN A 25 -3.17 5.74 7.93
CA ASN A 25 -3.86 4.58 8.46
C ASN A 25 -3.29 4.04 9.78
N SER A 26 -2.31 4.73 10.40
CA SER A 26 -1.67 4.24 11.65
C SER A 26 -2.68 3.97 12.77
N LEU A 27 -3.70 4.83 12.93
CA LEU A 27 -4.74 4.64 13.93
C LEU A 27 -5.67 3.46 13.63
N SER A 28 -5.99 3.20 12.36
CA SER A 28 -6.77 2.03 11.94
C SER A 28 -5.99 0.73 12.20
N LEU A 29 -4.69 0.78 11.92
CA LEU A 29 -3.79 -0.34 12.10
C LEU A 29 -3.68 -0.77 13.56
N LEU A 30 -3.56 0.19 14.49
CA LEU A 30 -3.54 -0.08 15.94
C LEU A 30 -4.81 -0.75 16.48
N LYS A 31 -5.94 -0.62 15.77
CA LYS A 31 -7.23 -1.21 16.13
C LYS A 31 -7.54 -2.52 15.40
N SER A 32 -6.61 -2.99 14.58
CA SER A 32 -6.80 -4.15 13.74
C SER A 32 -5.91 -5.30 14.19
N ASP A 33 -6.42 -6.52 14.06
CA ASP A 33 -5.59 -7.73 14.23
C ASP A 33 -4.89 -8.10 12.92
N LYS A 34 -5.50 -7.75 11.78
CA LYS A 34 -5.00 -8.09 10.45
C LYS A 34 -4.85 -6.87 9.57
N ALA A 35 -3.92 -6.96 8.64
CA ALA A 35 -3.70 -5.99 7.59
C ALA A 35 -3.48 -6.70 6.25
N TYR A 36 -3.77 -5.99 5.16
CA TYR A 36 -3.71 -6.53 3.81
C TYR A 36 -3.01 -5.53 2.90
N CYS A 37 -2.08 -6.03 2.08
CA CYS A 37 -1.48 -5.22 1.03
C CYS A 37 -2.21 -5.44 -0.28
N PHE A 38 -2.85 -4.43 -0.86
CA PHE A 38 -3.54 -4.61 -2.16
C PHE A 38 -2.59 -4.74 -3.36
N MET A 39 -1.27 -4.50 -3.19
CA MET A 39 -0.29 -4.66 -4.27
C MET A 39 0.34 -6.06 -4.30
N CYS A 40 0.84 -6.55 -3.17
CA CYS A 40 1.38 -7.92 -3.09
C CYS A 40 0.33 -8.96 -2.68
N GLN A 41 -0.89 -8.52 -2.34
CA GLN A 41 -2.05 -9.37 -1.99
C GLN A 41 -1.81 -10.26 -0.76
N LYS A 42 -0.81 -9.94 0.06
CA LYS A 42 -0.51 -10.66 1.29
C LYS A 42 -1.38 -10.15 2.44
N GLU A 43 -1.93 -11.11 3.18
CA GLU A 43 -2.48 -10.91 4.52
C GLU A 43 -1.33 -11.02 5.54
N MET A 44 -1.35 -10.14 6.55
CA MET A 44 -0.32 -10.07 7.59
C MET A 44 -0.93 -9.69 8.93
N ASP A 45 -0.24 -10.01 10.01
CA ASP A 45 -0.63 -9.52 11.34
C ASP A 45 -0.34 -8.01 11.39
N ALA A 46 -1.30 -7.23 11.89
CA ALA A 46 -1.14 -5.77 11.98
C ALA A 46 0.09 -5.36 12.81
N ARG A 47 0.53 -6.18 13.75
CA ARG A 47 1.68 -5.95 14.65
C ARG A 47 3.03 -6.14 13.95
N GLU A 48 3.05 -6.80 12.80
CA GLU A 48 4.27 -6.96 11.98
C GLU A 48 4.62 -5.66 11.25
N ILE A 49 3.65 -4.76 11.08
CA ILE A 49 3.83 -3.50 10.37
C ILE A 49 4.46 -2.46 11.30
N LYS A 50 5.77 -2.28 11.13
CA LYS A 50 6.60 -1.38 11.95
C LYS A 50 7.07 -0.13 11.21
N HIS A 51 6.93 -0.12 9.89
CA HIS A 51 7.45 0.95 9.03
C HIS A 51 6.32 1.89 8.61
N TYR A 52 6.55 3.18 8.83
CA TYR A 52 5.61 4.24 8.51
C TYR A 52 6.32 5.35 7.74
N LYS A 53 5.63 5.91 6.75
CA LYS A 53 5.99 7.16 6.10
C LYS A 53 5.20 8.29 6.75
N SER A 54 5.92 9.20 7.40
CA SER A 54 5.33 10.38 8.02
C SER A 54 5.44 11.58 7.08
N SER A 55 4.31 12.22 6.77
CA SER A 55 4.27 13.42 5.93
C SER A 55 3.13 14.32 6.41
N ASN A 56 3.40 15.61 6.63
CA ASN A 56 2.40 16.58 7.07
C ASN A 56 1.60 16.15 8.32
N GLY A 57 2.28 15.49 9.29
CA GLY A 57 1.64 14.99 10.51
C GLY A 57 0.72 13.78 10.32
N LYS A 58 0.70 13.19 9.12
CA LYS A 58 -0.01 11.94 8.82
C LYS A 58 0.98 10.79 8.74
N GLU A 59 0.58 9.63 9.28
CA GLU A 59 1.40 8.42 9.29
C GLU A 59 0.77 7.35 8.40
N THR A 60 1.46 7.02 7.32
CA THR A 60 1.04 5.99 6.37
C THR A 60 1.88 4.75 6.56
N SER A 61 1.27 3.63 6.91
CA SER A 61 2.01 2.37 7.04
C SER A 61 2.53 1.86 5.70
N LEU A 62 3.69 1.20 5.75
CA LEU A 62 4.36 0.60 4.60
C LEU A 62 4.26 -0.92 4.70
N CYS A 63 4.02 -1.56 3.56
CA CYS A 63 4.03 -3.02 3.48
C CYS A 63 5.45 -3.55 3.76
N PRO A 64 5.65 -4.46 4.72
CA PRO A 64 6.98 -5.01 5.03
C PRO A 64 7.56 -5.87 3.89
N HIS A 65 6.72 -6.37 2.98
CA HIS A 65 7.19 -7.18 1.86
C HIS A 65 7.57 -6.35 0.64
N CYS A 66 6.73 -5.40 0.24
CA CYS A 66 6.95 -4.63 -1.00
C CYS A 66 7.31 -3.16 -0.77
N GLY A 67 7.36 -2.68 0.48
CA GLY A 67 7.68 -1.29 0.82
C GLY A 67 6.63 -0.24 0.45
N LEU A 68 5.59 -0.62 -0.29
CA LEU A 68 4.59 0.32 -0.79
C LEU A 68 3.59 0.73 0.30
N PRO A 69 3.10 1.99 0.28
CA PRO A 69 2.07 2.52 1.18
C PRO A 69 0.66 2.04 0.77
N THR A 70 0.46 0.73 0.76
CA THR A 70 -0.71 0.08 0.15
C THR A 70 -1.41 -0.88 1.11
N ILE A 71 -1.28 -0.60 2.39
CA ILE A 71 -1.86 -1.37 3.48
C ILE A 71 -3.28 -0.89 3.76
N ILE A 72 -4.21 -1.83 3.87
CA ILE A 72 -5.55 -1.62 4.44
C ILE A 72 -5.69 -2.50 5.68
N CYS A 73 -6.45 -2.01 6.66
CA CYS A 73 -6.56 -2.68 7.96
C CYS A 73 -7.89 -3.43 8.05
N SER A 74 -7.97 -4.50 8.83
CA SER A 74 -9.23 -5.25 9.02
C SER A 74 -10.33 -4.46 9.72
N SER A 75 -9.98 -3.39 10.44
CA SER A 75 -10.95 -2.43 10.98
C SER A 75 -11.59 -1.54 9.91
N SER A 76 -11.06 -1.54 8.68
CA SER A 76 -11.68 -0.82 7.57
C SER A 76 -12.99 -1.50 7.17
N MET A 77 -13.94 -0.73 6.62
CA MET A 77 -15.17 -1.27 6.04
C MET A 77 -14.95 -1.80 4.60
N LEU A 78 -13.70 -2.05 4.21
CA LEU A 78 -13.34 -2.46 2.85
C LEU A 78 -13.26 -3.99 2.75
N ASP A 79 -13.61 -4.50 1.57
CA ASP A 79 -13.57 -5.93 1.27
C ASP A 79 -12.13 -6.41 1.06
N CYS A 80 -11.61 -7.17 2.01
CA CYS A 80 -10.24 -7.68 1.96
C CYS A 80 -10.12 -9.06 1.27
N SER A 81 -11.15 -9.53 0.56
CA SER A 81 -11.09 -10.78 -0.19
C SER A 81 -10.07 -10.71 -1.34
N ALA A 82 -9.48 -11.86 -1.68
CA ALA A 82 -8.47 -11.96 -2.73
C ALA A 82 -8.96 -11.41 -4.09
N SER A 83 -10.22 -11.64 -4.45
CA SER A 83 -10.81 -11.12 -5.69
C SER A 83 -10.88 -9.59 -5.69
N SER A 84 -11.22 -8.99 -4.54
CA SER A 84 -11.27 -7.55 -4.37
C SER A 84 -9.88 -6.92 -4.44
N LEU A 85 -8.88 -7.49 -3.77
CA LEU A 85 -7.49 -7.04 -3.84
C LEU A 85 -6.93 -7.18 -5.26
N MET A 86 -7.25 -8.27 -5.98
CA MET A 86 -6.84 -8.47 -7.37
C MET A 86 -7.41 -7.43 -8.32
N GLN A 87 -8.69 -7.06 -8.15
CA GLN A 87 -9.29 -6.01 -8.97
C GLN A 87 -8.65 -4.64 -8.73
N VAL A 88 -8.36 -4.31 -7.46
CA VAL A 88 -7.71 -3.04 -7.09
C VAL A 88 -6.28 -3.00 -7.64
N LYS A 89 -5.51 -4.09 -7.49
CA LYS A 89 -4.17 -4.20 -8.08
C LYS A 89 -4.20 -3.96 -9.58
N LYS A 90 -5.13 -4.63 -10.29
CA LYS A 90 -5.25 -4.50 -11.74
C LYS A 90 -5.52 -3.06 -12.16
N ASP A 91 -6.48 -2.40 -11.51
CA ASP A 91 -6.84 -1.00 -11.77
C ASP A 91 -5.63 -0.06 -11.55
N ILE A 92 -4.80 -0.34 -10.55
CA ILE A 92 -3.56 0.41 -10.28
C ILE A 92 -2.50 0.12 -11.35
N THR A 93 -2.28 -1.14 -11.70
CA THR A 93 -1.24 -1.52 -12.68
C THR A 93 -1.57 -1.06 -14.09
N ASP A 94 -2.84 -1.02 -14.48
CA ASP A 94 -3.29 -0.48 -15.77
C ASP A 94 -3.00 1.03 -15.89
N HIS A 95 -2.71 1.70 -14.76
CA HIS A 95 -2.35 3.10 -14.66
C HIS A 95 -1.01 3.33 -13.94
N CYS A 96 -0.08 2.37 -14.04
CA CYS A 96 1.16 2.31 -13.23
C CYS A 96 2.10 3.52 -13.35
N TYR A 97 2.05 4.27 -14.46
CA TYR A 97 2.86 5.48 -14.64
C TYR A 97 2.59 6.56 -13.58
N VAL A 98 1.43 6.51 -12.92
CA VAL A 98 1.06 7.38 -11.79
C VAL A 98 1.82 7.01 -10.50
N TYR A 99 2.29 5.76 -10.37
CA TYR A 99 2.97 5.23 -9.18
C TYR A 99 4.50 5.31 -9.24
N ALA A 100 5.08 5.85 -10.32
CA ALA A 100 6.54 5.91 -10.50
C ALA A 100 7.27 6.61 -9.33
N SER A 101 6.68 7.64 -8.71
CA SER A 101 7.29 8.30 -7.55
C SER A 101 7.27 7.45 -6.27
N VAL A 102 6.33 6.50 -6.16
CA VAL A 102 6.19 5.59 -5.00
C VAL A 102 7.20 4.44 -5.09
N LEU A 103 7.57 4.05 -6.32
CA LEU A 103 8.63 3.08 -6.55
C LEU A 103 9.99 3.59 -6.04
N LEU A 104 10.27 4.88 -6.16
CA LEU A 104 11.51 5.48 -5.63
C LEU A 104 11.60 5.35 -4.09
N ASP A 105 10.50 5.53 -3.35
CA ASP A 105 10.51 5.33 -1.89
C ASP A 105 10.75 3.86 -1.50
N THR A 106 10.37 2.92 -2.37
CA THR A 106 10.56 1.48 -2.15
C THR A 106 12.04 1.09 -2.29
N VAL A 107 12.74 1.75 -3.21
CA VAL A 107 14.19 1.60 -3.38
C VAL A 107 14.93 1.96 -2.10
N ASP A 108 14.60 3.10 -1.48
CA ASP A 108 15.22 3.53 -0.23
C ASP A 108 14.95 2.54 0.91
N ALA A 109 13.71 2.05 1.04
CA ALA A 109 13.34 1.07 2.06
C ALA A 109 14.08 -0.28 1.88
N TYR A 110 14.30 -0.71 0.64
CA TYR A 110 15.07 -1.91 0.32
C TYR A 110 16.55 -1.76 0.65
N VAL A 111 17.16 -0.64 0.22
CA VAL A 111 18.57 -0.32 0.50
C VAL A 111 18.83 -0.29 2.01
N ASP A 112 17.88 0.24 2.78
CA ASP A 112 17.92 0.30 4.24
C ASP A 112 17.62 -1.04 4.94
N LYS A 113 17.35 -2.13 4.19
CA LYS A 113 16.94 -3.45 4.70
C LYS A 113 15.70 -3.41 5.60
N LYS A 114 14.79 -2.48 5.32
CA LYS A 114 13.51 -2.30 6.04
C LYS A 114 12.37 -3.12 5.44
N ILE A 115 12.61 -3.79 4.32
CA ILE A 115 11.64 -4.67 3.66
C ILE A 115 12.29 -6.00 3.29
N ASP A 116 11.48 -7.05 3.26
CA ASP A 116 11.95 -8.39 2.92
C ASP A 116 12.42 -8.44 1.46
N GLN A 117 13.53 -9.15 1.23
CA GLN A 117 13.95 -9.51 -0.11
C GLN A 117 13.02 -10.60 -0.63
N SER A 118 12.27 -10.29 -1.69
CA SER A 118 11.39 -11.23 -2.41
C SER A 118 11.51 -11.01 -3.91
N GLU A 119 11.13 -12.01 -4.72
CA GLU A 119 11.14 -11.88 -6.20
C GLU A 119 10.34 -10.65 -6.66
N GLU A 120 9.21 -10.36 -6.01
CA GLU A 120 8.39 -9.19 -6.34
C GLU A 120 9.07 -7.87 -5.98
N THR A 121 9.87 -7.84 -4.92
CA THR A 121 10.65 -6.67 -4.53
C THR A 121 11.81 -6.47 -5.50
N GLU A 122 12.54 -7.53 -5.84
CA GLU A 122 13.68 -7.50 -6.77
C GLU A 122 13.26 -7.10 -8.19
N ALA A 123 12.09 -7.53 -8.64
CA ALA A 123 11.54 -7.14 -9.95
C ALA A 123 11.29 -5.63 -10.11
N LEU A 124 11.30 -4.85 -9.02
CA LEU A 124 11.21 -3.39 -9.07
C LEU A 124 12.57 -2.70 -9.32
N PHE A 125 13.70 -3.45 -9.29
CA PHE A 125 15.06 -2.93 -9.43
C PHE A 125 15.78 -3.34 -10.73
N LEU A 126 15.17 -4.22 -11.55
CA LEU A 126 15.68 -4.69 -12.85
C LEU A 126 15.01 -3.95 -14.01
#